data_AF-Q6GZ36-F1
#
_entry.id   AF-Q6GZ36-F1
#
_cell.length_a   1.000
_cell.length_b   1.000
_cell.length_c   1.000
_cell.angle_alpha   90.00
_cell.angle_beta   90.00
_cell.angle_gamma   90.00
#
_symmetry.space_group_name_H-M   'P 1'
#
loop_
_entity.id
_entity.type
_entity.pdbx_description
1 polymer ?
#
loop_
_entity_poly.entity_id
_entity_poly.type
_entity_poly.pdbx_seq_one_letter_code
_entity_poly.pdbx_strand_id
1 'polypeptide(L)'
;FIDNPYKEVTKPYSFEAYNDFSEYEILTTQNYAKFYYAKNQNGSKQVVYCFNADLHSPPDSYDYGDNIEPDIATGRIVKYTQVKGVDLLKYTVNARTSNSSQFLTWIKKVIFKGYKGEGDNIPSGLTPTQFRAATQLAIYYFTNSADLETLKTYDNNKGYHGFEDMNEATLKVTKDLVAYALNNESANDLPDLDFLIPNN
;
A
#
# COMPACT_ATOMS: atom_id res chain seq x y z
N PHE A 1 9.46 -16.05 -26.67
CA PHE A 1 8.98 -16.71 -25.45
C PHE A 1 8.33 -15.63 -24.60
N ILE A 2 7.03 -15.76 -24.27
CA ILE A 2 6.36 -14.88 -23.30
C ILE A 2 6.57 -15.56 -21.95
N ASP A 3 7.30 -14.91 -21.04
CA ASP A 3 7.45 -15.42 -19.67
C ASP A 3 6.08 -15.53 -19.01
N ASN A 4 5.80 -16.66 -18.36
CA ASN A 4 4.55 -16.86 -17.63
C ASN A 4 4.45 -15.80 -16.51
N PRO A 5 3.48 -14.86 -16.59
CA PRO A 5 3.33 -13.81 -15.59
C PRO A 5 2.82 -14.34 -14.24
N TYR A 6 2.22 -15.54 -14.24
CA TYR A 6 1.57 -16.16 -13.08
C TYR A 6 2.53 -17.06 -12.29
N LYS A 7 3.70 -16.53 -11.89
CA LYS A 7 4.50 -17.17 -10.85
C LYS A 7 3.77 -16.99 -9.51
N GLU A 8 2.90 -17.94 -9.20
CA GLU A 8 2.34 -18.11 -7.87
C GLU A 8 3.28 -18.97 -7.02
N VAL A 9 3.25 -18.74 -5.72
CA VAL A 9 3.94 -19.62 -4.76
C VAL A 9 3.34 -21.03 -4.80
N THR A 10 4.18 -22.05 -4.57
CA THR A 10 3.80 -23.48 -4.65
C THR A 10 2.64 -23.88 -3.74
N LYS A 11 2.35 -23.09 -2.69
CA LYS A 11 1.20 -23.28 -1.81
C LYS A 11 0.43 -21.96 -1.70
N PRO A 12 -0.79 -21.85 -2.25
CA PRO A 12 -1.58 -20.64 -2.10
C PRO A 12 -1.95 -20.43 -0.62
N TYR A 13 -2.17 -19.16 -0.25
CA TYR A 13 -2.59 -18.75 1.09
C TYR A 13 -1.67 -19.29 2.20
N SER A 14 -0.36 -19.21 1.98
CA SER A 14 0.66 -19.64 2.94
C SER A 14 1.47 -18.49 3.53
N PHE A 15 1.37 -17.29 2.97
CA PHE A 15 2.09 -16.11 3.44
C PHE A 15 1.30 -15.40 4.53
N GLU A 16 2.05 -14.74 5.39
CA GLU A 16 1.55 -13.96 6.51
C GLU A 16 1.81 -12.49 6.24
N ALA A 17 0.79 -11.66 6.43
CA ALA A 17 0.91 -10.21 6.46
C ALA A 17 0.09 -9.68 7.63
N TYR A 18 0.49 -8.54 8.17
CA TYR A 18 -0.07 -8.01 9.40
C TYR A 18 -0.01 -6.48 9.43
N ASN A 19 -0.88 -5.90 10.25
CA ASN A 19 -0.76 -4.54 10.73
C ASN A 19 -0.01 -4.55 12.06
N ASP A 20 1.11 -3.84 12.14
CA ASP A 20 1.86 -3.72 13.40
C ASP A 20 1.14 -2.75 14.32
N PHE A 21 0.35 -3.29 15.25
CA PHE A 21 -0.50 -2.50 16.15
C PHE A 21 0.32 -1.89 17.30
N SER A 22 1.49 -2.45 17.58
CA SER A 22 2.44 -1.94 18.57
C SER A 22 3.24 -0.75 18.03
N GLU A 23 3.32 -0.57 16.71
CA GLU A 23 3.97 0.58 16.08
C GLU A 23 3.12 1.85 16.24
N TYR A 24 3.71 2.85 16.91
CA TYR A 24 3.07 4.14 17.17
C TYR A 24 3.96 5.27 16.63
N GLU A 25 3.54 5.85 15.51
CA GLU A 25 4.14 7.08 14.99
C GLU A 25 3.07 8.03 14.46
N ILE A 26 3.22 9.31 14.78
CA ILE A 26 2.24 10.33 14.45
C ILE A 26 2.36 10.72 12.97
N LEU A 27 1.21 10.85 12.28
CA LEU A 27 1.15 11.45 10.95
C LEU A 27 1.29 12.97 11.06
N THR A 28 0.33 13.64 11.72
CA THR A 28 0.44 15.04 12.14
C THR A 28 0.02 15.22 13.59
N THR A 29 -1.17 14.76 13.97
CA THR A 29 -1.66 14.82 15.35
C THR A 29 -2.11 13.48 15.89
N GLN A 30 -2.46 12.54 15.01
CA GLN A 30 -2.91 11.21 15.37
C GLN A 30 -1.89 10.14 14.95
N ASN A 31 -1.93 8.97 15.60
CA ASN A 31 -1.17 7.81 15.14
C ASN A 31 -1.56 7.47 13.70
N TYR A 32 -0.57 7.19 12.84
CA TYR A 32 -0.83 6.74 11.48
C TYR A 32 -1.59 5.41 11.45
N ALA A 33 -1.20 4.47 12.34
CA ALA A 33 -1.89 3.20 12.60
C ALA A 33 -2.11 2.30 11.35
N LYS A 34 -1.30 2.46 10.30
CA LYS A 34 -1.39 1.68 9.05
C LYS A 34 -0.03 1.11 8.68
N PHE A 35 0.60 0.47 9.65
CA PHE A 35 1.94 -0.08 9.53
C PHE A 35 1.88 -1.51 9.00
N TYR A 36 1.59 -1.65 7.71
CA TYR A 36 1.38 -2.96 7.09
C TYR A 36 2.68 -3.62 6.62
N TYR A 37 2.87 -4.88 6.98
CA TYR A 37 4.03 -5.67 6.61
C TYR A 37 3.63 -7.05 6.08
N ALA A 38 4.45 -7.62 5.20
CA ALA A 38 4.38 -9.03 4.83
C ALA A 38 5.67 -9.76 5.27
N LYS A 39 5.54 -10.99 5.74
CA LYS A 39 6.68 -11.87 6.04
C LYS A 39 7.20 -12.53 4.77
N ASN A 40 8.49 -12.38 4.53
CA ASN A 40 9.22 -13.10 3.49
C ASN A 40 9.48 -14.54 3.95
N GLN A 41 9.78 -15.42 2.99
CA GLN A 41 10.06 -16.84 3.27
C GLN A 41 11.25 -17.06 4.23
N ASN A 42 12.21 -16.13 4.26
CA ASN A 42 13.37 -16.16 5.14
C ASN A 42 13.10 -15.59 6.54
N GLY A 43 11.86 -15.19 6.84
CA GLY A 43 11.45 -14.59 8.11
C GLY A 43 11.67 -13.09 8.22
N SER A 44 12.32 -12.42 7.25
CA SER A 44 12.37 -10.96 7.23
C SER A 44 11.01 -10.38 6.89
N LYS A 45 10.77 -9.10 7.20
CA LYS A 45 9.55 -8.40 6.80
C LYS A 45 9.82 -7.39 5.67
N GLN A 46 8.81 -7.16 4.84
CA GLN A 46 8.79 -6.10 3.85
C GLN A 46 7.62 -5.15 4.13
N VAL A 47 7.82 -3.85 3.90
CA VAL A 47 6.74 -2.87 3.92
C VAL A 47 5.80 -3.17 2.76
N VAL A 48 4.50 -3.23 3.06
CA VAL A 48 3.45 -3.37 2.04
C VAL A 48 2.43 -2.26 2.20
N TYR A 49 1.63 -2.07 1.16
CA TYR A 49 0.57 -1.09 1.11
C TYR A 49 -0.74 -1.76 0.80
N CYS A 50 -1.81 -1.28 1.42
CA CYS A 50 -3.14 -1.73 1.09
C CYS A 50 -3.50 -1.28 -0.33
N PHE A 51 -4.11 -2.18 -1.09
CA PHE A 51 -4.53 -1.93 -2.47
C PHE A 51 -6.01 -1.55 -2.59
N ASN A 52 -6.77 -1.69 -1.50
CA ASN A 52 -8.21 -1.51 -1.46
C ASN A 52 -8.62 -0.75 -0.19
N ALA A 53 -8.84 0.56 -0.30
CA ALA A 53 -9.11 1.43 0.85
C ALA A 53 -10.31 1.03 1.71
N ASP A 54 -11.34 0.43 1.09
CA ASP A 54 -12.61 0.08 1.76
C ASP A 54 -12.66 -1.37 2.27
N LEU A 55 -11.60 -2.16 2.06
CA LEU A 55 -11.48 -3.50 2.64
C LEU A 55 -10.72 -3.44 3.97
N HIS A 56 -10.84 -4.50 4.77
CA HIS A 56 -10.10 -4.61 6.01
C HIS A 56 -8.59 -4.62 5.75
N SER A 57 -7.82 -4.00 6.65
CA SER A 57 -6.37 -4.13 6.69
C SER A 57 -5.96 -5.59 6.96
N PRO A 58 -4.68 -5.94 6.74
CA PRO A 58 -4.15 -7.18 7.28
C PRO A 58 -4.40 -7.29 8.80
N PRO A 59 -4.52 -8.51 9.35
CA PRO A 59 -4.83 -8.68 10.76
C PRO A 59 -3.78 -8.04 11.67
N ASP A 60 -4.21 -7.61 12.85
CA ASP A 60 -3.34 -6.96 13.80
C ASP A 60 -2.31 -7.95 14.40
N SER A 61 -1.14 -7.43 14.72
CA SER A 61 -0.15 -8.08 15.56
C SER A 61 0.29 -7.11 16.65
N TYR A 62 0.32 -7.60 17.88
CA TYR A 62 0.74 -6.84 19.07
C TYR A 62 2.20 -7.09 19.46
N ASP A 63 2.92 -7.91 18.70
CA ASP A 63 4.29 -8.34 18.98
C ASP A 63 5.16 -8.31 17.71
N TYR A 64 5.02 -7.24 16.93
CA TYR A 64 5.84 -6.94 15.75
C TYR A 64 5.80 -8.01 14.66
N GLY A 65 4.75 -8.83 14.64
CA GLY A 65 4.50 -9.89 13.68
C GLY A 65 4.78 -11.29 14.21
N ASP A 66 5.25 -11.49 15.44
CA ASP A 66 5.53 -12.83 15.97
C ASP A 66 4.26 -13.69 16.03
N ASN A 67 3.17 -13.13 16.56
CA ASN A 67 1.82 -13.67 16.50
C ASN A 67 0.90 -12.71 15.71
N ILE A 68 0.09 -13.28 14.83
CA ILE A 68 -0.88 -12.54 14.02
C ILE A 68 -2.26 -12.98 14.44
N GLU A 69 -3.08 -12.01 14.84
CA GLU A 69 -4.43 -12.29 15.30
C GLU A 69 -5.31 -12.79 14.14
N PRO A 70 -6.35 -13.58 14.41
CA PRO A 70 -7.43 -13.79 13.45
C PRO A 70 -8.09 -12.45 13.06
N ASP A 71 -8.67 -12.37 11.87
CA ASP A 71 -9.47 -11.21 11.48
C ASP A 71 -10.63 -11.01 12.48
N ILE A 72 -10.72 -9.81 13.05
CA ILE A 72 -11.64 -9.50 14.15
C ILE A 72 -13.11 -9.69 13.73
N ALA A 73 -13.44 -9.41 12.48
CA ALA A 73 -14.82 -9.49 11.99
C ALA A 73 -15.29 -10.92 11.75
N THR A 74 -14.40 -11.80 11.27
CA THR A 74 -14.74 -13.17 10.85
C THR A 74 -14.21 -14.26 11.78
N GLY A 75 -13.27 -13.93 12.65
CA GLY A 75 -12.53 -14.88 13.49
C GLY A 75 -11.62 -15.83 12.69
N ARG A 76 -11.38 -15.55 11.40
CA ARG A 76 -10.63 -16.43 10.50
C ARG A 76 -9.16 -16.04 10.46
N ILE A 77 -8.31 -17.04 10.32
CA ILE A 77 -6.90 -16.83 9.99
C ILE A 77 -6.81 -16.34 8.55
N VAL A 78 -6.34 -15.11 8.36
CA VAL A 78 -6.11 -14.53 7.04
C VAL A 78 -4.70 -14.87 6.59
N LYS A 79 -4.60 -15.46 5.40
CA LYS A 79 -3.32 -15.77 4.76
C LYS A 79 -3.34 -15.30 3.32
N TYR A 80 -2.15 -15.14 2.76
CA TYR A 80 -1.96 -14.52 1.47
C TYR A 80 -1.27 -15.46 0.48
N THR A 81 -1.64 -15.33 -0.79
CA THR A 81 -0.87 -15.85 -1.90
C THR A 81 0.01 -14.72 -2.43
N GLN A 82 1.34 -14.91 -2.40
CA GLN A 82 2.28 -14.01 -3.04
C GLN A 82 2.35 -14.31 -4.54
N VAL A 83 2.19 -13.28 -5.36
CA VAL A 83 2.24 -13.34 -6.82
C VAL A 83 3.10 -12.21 -7.37
N LYS A 84 3.51 -12.33 -8.63
CA LYS A 84 4.14 -11.23 -9.36
C LYS A 84 3.12 -10.13 -9.66
N GLY A 85 3.43 -8.88 -9.33
CA GLY A 85 2.55 -7.73 -9.53
C GLY A 85 2.55 -7.22 -10.97
N VAL A 86 1.87 -7.92 -11.88
CA VAL A 86 1.79 -7.57 -13.32
C VAL A 86 0.37 -7.37 -13.84
N ASP A 87 -0.62 -8.07 -13.29
CA ASP A 87 -2.03 -7.97 -13.69
C ASP A 87 -2.87 -7.43 -12.52
N LEU A 88 -2.55 -6.21 -12.10
CA LEU A 88 -3.02 -5.64 -10.85
C LEU A 88 -4.40 -4.96 -10.95
N LEU A 89 -4.81 -4.51 -12.14
CA LEU A 89 -6.02 -3.71 -12.30
C LEU A 89 -7.28 -4.45 -11.82
N LYS A 90 -7.35 -5.78 -12.05
CA LYS A 90 -8.49 -6.62 -11.64
C LYS A 90 -8.72 -6.71 -10.14
N TYR A 91 -7.74 -6.32 -9.32
CA TYR A 91 -7.87 -6.29 -7.86
C TYR A 91 -8.34 -4.93 -7.35
N THR A 92 -8.56 -3.95 -8.21
CA THR A 92 -9.05 -2.62 -7.80
C THR A 92 -10.57 -2.61 -7.64
N VAL A 93 -11.07 -1.74 -6.74
CA VAL A 93 -12.51 -1.50 -6.57
C VAL A 93 -12.99 -0.40 -7.51
N ASN A 94 -12.23 0.70 -7.61
CA ASN A 94 -12.59 1.87 -8.38
C ASN A 94 -11.34 2.54 -8.99
N ALA A 95 -10.73 1.87 -9.95
CA ALA A 95 -9.52 2.37 -10.59
C ALA A 95 -9.74 3.65 -11.39
N ARG A 96 -8.74 4.53 -11.37
CA ARG A 96 -8.75 5.80 -12.14
C ARG A 96 -8.59 5.61 -13.66
N THR A 97 -8.23 4.40 -14.11
CA THR A 97 -8.10 4.05 -15.53
C THR A 97 -8.61 2.64 -15.77
N SER A 98 -9.07 2.38 -17.00
CA SER A 98 -9.41 1.03 -17.49
C SER A 98 -8.25 0.36 -18.24
N ASN A 99 -7.13 1.05 -18.44
CA ASN A 99 -5.96 0.50 -19.14
C ASN A 99 -5.01 -0.18 -18.15
N SER A 100 -4.92 -1.52 -18.23
CA SER A 100 -4.11 -2.34 -17.32
C SER A 100 -2.62 -2.02 -17.36
N SER A 101 -2.05 -1.79 -18.55
CA SER A 101 -0.61 -1.47 -18.69
C SER A 101 -0.28 -0.09 -18.14
N GLN A 102 -1.17 0.88 -18.37
CA GLN A 102 -1.04 2.22 -17.80
C GLN A 102 -1.14 2.18 -16.28
N PHE A 103 -2.13 1.46 -15.75
CA PHE A 103 -2.32 1.29 -14.32
C PHE A 103 -1.09 0.66 -13.64
N LEU A 104 -0.57 -0.44 -14.21
CA LEU A 104 0.65 -1.08 -13.70
C LEU A 104 1.84 -0.12 -13.70
N THR A 105 1.99 0.68 -14.75
CA THR A 105 3.04 1.71 -14.85
C THR A 105 2.95 2.70 -13.70
N TRP A 106 1.75 3.19 -13.38
CA TRP A 106 1.54 4.12 -12.28
C TRP A 106 1.89 3.51 -10.93
N ILE A 107 1.42 2.29 -10.65
CA ILE A 107 1.72 1.60 -9.38
C ILE A 107 3.23 1.35 -9.22
N LYS A 108 3.90 0.83 -10.26
CA LYS A 108 5.36 0.62 -10.24
C LYS A 108 6.11 1.92 -9.92
N LYS A 109 5.72 3.04 -10.53
CA LYS A 109 6.37 4.34 -10.31
C LYS A 109 6.13 4.91 -8.92
N VAL A 110 4.91 4.76 -8.38
CA VAL A 110 4.63 5.15 -6.98
C VAL A 110 5.49 4.35 -6.02
N ILE A 111 5.54 3.02 -6.13
CA ILE A 111 6.35 2.17 -5.23
C ILE A 111 7.85 2.45 -5.42
N PHE A 112 8.30 2.62 -6.65
CA PHE A 112 9.71 2.90 -6.92
C PHE A 112 10.21 4.19 -6.29
N LYS A 113 9.37 5.25 -6.29
CA LYS A 113 9.75 6.56 -5.75
C LYS A 113 9.30 6.76 -4.30
N GLY A 114 8.33 5.99 -3.82
CA GLY A 114 7.78 6.07 -2.48
C GLY A 114 8.65 5.45 -1.39
N TYR A 115 8.10 5.36 -0.20
CA TYR A 115 8.78 4.77 0.96
C TYR A 115 8.91 3.24 0.79
N LYS A 116 10.08 2.70 1.14
CA LYS A 116 10.41 1.27 0.98
C LYS A 116 10.78 0.57 2.28
N GLY A 117 10.71 1.27 3.42
CA GLY A 117 11.22 0.77 4.71
C GLY A 117 12.63 1.22 5.04
N GLU A 118 13.28 1.98 4.16
CA GLU A 118 14.63 2.52 4.34
C GLU A 118 14.58 4.05 4.46
N GLY A 119 15.54 4.62 5.20
CA GLY A 119 15.57 6.06 5.51
C GLY A 119 16.29 6.93 4.48
N ASP A 120 16.87 6.34 3.46
CA ASP A 120 17.79 6.99 2.51
C ASP A 120 17.08 7.84 1.44
N ASN A 121 15.80 7.57 1.16
CA ASN A 121 15.02 8.28 0.14
C ASN A 121 13.92 9.20 0.71
N ILE A 122 13.92 9.46 2.02
CA ILE A 122 12.89 10.29 2.67
C ILE A 122 13.04 11.75 2.19
N PRO A 123 11.97 12.37 1.65
CA PRO A 123 12.00 13.78 1.26
C PRO A 123 12.32 14.69 2.45
N SER A 124 13.12 15.73 2.20
CA SER A 124 13.49 16.70 3.23
C SER A 124 12.25 17.29 3.92
N GLY A 125 12.25 17.28 5.25
CA GLY A 125 11.16 17.81 6.07
C GLY A 125 10.01 16.85 6.33
N LEU A 126 10.08 15.60 5.85
CA LEU A 126 9.14 14.53 6.21
C LEU A 126 9.79 13.52 7.17
N THR A 127 8.95 12.89 7.98
CA THR A 127 9.29 11.66 8.72
C THR A 127 9.12 10.41 7.85
N PRO A 128 9.70 9.26 8.22
CA PRO A 128 9.42 7.99 7.55
C PRO A 128 7.91 7.68 7.46
N THR A 129 7.18 7.87 8.56
CA THR A 129 5.73 7.67 8.62
C THR A 129 4.94 8.59 7.71
N GLN A 130 5.31 9.88 7.63
CA GLN A 130 4.69 10.80 6.68
C GLN A 130 4.93 10.36 5.24
N PHE A 131 6.14 9.92 4.90
CA PHE A 131 6.42 9.45 3.55
C PHE A 131 5.72 8.12 3.22
N ARG A 132 5.58 7.22 4.21
CA ARG A 132 4.77 6.01 4.10
C ARG A 132 3.30 6.33 3.85
N ALA A 133 2.72 7.27 4.61
CA ALA A 133 1.35 7.73 4.41
C ALA A 133 1.15 8.37 3.04
N ALA A 134 2.09 9.21 2.58
CA ALA A 134 2.05 9.80 1.24
C ALA A 134 2.06 8.74 0.14
N THR A 135 2.87 7.68 0.32
CA THR A 135 2.93 6.55 -0.61
C THR A 135 1.62 5.76 -0.64
N GLN A 136 1.03 5.45 0.52
CA GLN A 136 -0.27 4.78 0.62
C GLN A 136 -1.39 5.57 -0.05
N LEU A 137 -1.44 6.89 0.17
CA LEU A 137 -2.46 7.73 -0.43
C LEU A 137 -2.27 7.87 -1.94
N ALA A 138 -1.02 7.91 -2.43
CA ALA A 138 -0.74 7.88 -3.87
C ALA A 138 -1.18 6.56 -4.53
N ILE A 139 -1.13 5.44 -3.82
CA ILE A 139 -1.71 4.17 -4.29
C ILE A 139 -3.23 4.28 -4.36
N TYR A 140 -3.89 4.76 -3.31
CA TYR A 140 -5.34 4.96 -3.27
C TYR A 140 -5.85 5.95 -4.33
N TYR A 141 -5.04 6.94 -4.71
CA TYR A 141 -5.34 7.80 -5.84
C TYR A 141 -5.59 7.00 -7.12
N PHE A 142 -4.85 5.93 -7.37
CA PHE A 142 -5.01 5.10 -8.57
C PHE A 142 -5.97 3.92 -8.37
N THR A 143 -5.98 3.27 -7.21
CA THR A 143 -6.76 2.03 -6.96
C THR A 143 -8.21 2.28 -6.55
N ASN A 144 -8.48 3.39 -5.88
CA ASN A 144 -9.78 3.74 -5.29
C ASN A 144 -10.30 5.10 -5.79
N SER A 145 -9.58 5.73 -6.72
CA SER A 145 -9.88 7.08 -7.21
C SER A 145 -9.96 8.14 -6.09
N ALA A 146 -9.16 7.99 -5.03
CA ALA A 146 -9.11 8.94 -3.92
C ALA A 146 -8.89 10.37 -4.44
N ASP A 147 -9.70 11.33 -3.97
CA ASP A 147 -9.57 12.73 -4.34
C ASP A 147 -8.75 13.49 -3.28
N LEU A 148 -7.60 14.02 -3.72
CA LEU A 148 -6.62 14.67 -2.87
C LEU A 148 -7.07 16.06 -2.38
N GLU A 149 -8.11 16.63 -2.97
CA GLU A 149 -8.66 17.94 -2.58
C GLU A 149 -9.79 17.81 -1.55
N THR A 150 -10.41 16.64 -1.42
CA THR A 150 -11.57 16.41 -0.54
C THR A 150 -11.27 15.51 0.65
N LEU A 151 -9.99 15.22 0.95
CA LEU A 151 -9.60 14.33 2.06
C LEU A 151 -10.24 14.69 3.40
N LYS A 152 -10.37 15.98 3.71
CA LYS A 152 -10.98 16.47 4.97
C LYS A 152 -12.50 16.53 4.95
N THR A 153 -13.09 16.65 3.76
CA THR A 153 -14.54 16.87 3.56
C THR A 153 -15.26 15.61 3.05
N TYR A 154 -14.51 14.53 2.78
CA TYR A 154 -15.02 13.25 2.31
C TYR A 154 -16.12 12.69 3.21
N ASP A 155 -17.10 12.02 2.60
CA ASP A 155 -18.30 11.43 3.24
C ASP A 155 -18.93 12.35 4.31
N ASN A 156 -19.37 13.53 3.89
CA ASN A 156 -20.00 14.53 4.76
C ASN A 156 -19.12 15.00 5.93
N ASN A 157 -17.86 15.34 5.63
CA ASN A 157 -16.84 15.80 6.60
C ASN A 157 -16.39 14.75 7.62
N LYS A 158 -16.50 13.46 7.29
CA LYS A 158 -15.91 12.38 8.12
C LYS A 158 -14.42 12.19 7.92
N GLY A 159 -13.88 12.69 6.80
CA GLY A 159 -12.49 12.47 6.43
C GLY A 159 -12.28 11.18 5.63
N TYR A 160 -11.11 11.03 5.02
CA TYR A 160 -10.78 9.92 4.14
C TYR A 160 -9.78 8.97 4.82
N HIS A 161 -10.29 7.95 5.52
CA HIS A 161 -9.50 6.87 6.14
C HIS A 161 -8.33 7.33 7.03
N GLY A 162 -8.44 8.47 7.72
CA GLY A 162 -7.38 9.02 8.57
C GLY A 162 -6.42 9.97 7.83
N PHE A 163 -6.53 10.09 6.50
CA PHE A 163 -5.70 11.01 5.71
C PHE A 163 -6.12 12.48 5.87
N GLU A 164 -7.26 12.76 6.49
CA GLU A 164 -7.64 14.10 6.92
C GLU A 164 -6.67 14.71 7.95
N ASP A 165 -5.92 13.87 8.70
CA ASP A 165 -4.83 14.30 9.60
C ASP A 165 -3.55 14.65 8.82
N MET A 166 -3.45 14.39 7.52
CA MET A 166 -2.24 14.68 6.73
C MET A 166 -2.00 16.19 6.61
N ASN A 167 -0.79 16.63 6.97
CA ASN A 167 -0.36 18.02 6.79
C ASN A 167 -0.05 18.35 5.32
N GLU A 168 0.06 19.64 5.02
CA GLU A 168 0.28 20.15 3.65
C GLU A 168 1.60 19.65 3.02
N ALA A 169 2.68 19.56 3.79
CA ALA A 169 3.97 19.09 3.30
C ALA A 169 3.88 17.62 2.85
N THR A 170 3.21 16.79 3.64
CA THR A 170 3.00 15.38 3.32
C THR A 170 2.07 15.22 2.12
N LEU A 171 0.97 15.99 2.05
CA LEU A 171 0.06 15.98 0.91
C LEU A 171 0.76 16.46 -0.38
N LYS A 172 1.65 17.44 -0.29
CA LYS A 172 2.46 17.88 -1.42
C LYS A 172 3.31 16.73 -1.95
N VAL A 173 3.96 15.95 -1.08
CA VAL A 173 4.75 14.77 -1.50
C VAL A 173 3.85 13.70 -2.14
N THR A 174 2.64 13.47 -1.63
CA THR A 174 1.65 12.62 -2.30
C THR A 174 1.38 13.08 -3.74
N LYS A 175 1.13 14.38 -3.93
CA LYS A 175 0.92 14.98 -5.25
C LYS A 175 2.14 14.84 -6.16
N ASP A 176 3.36 15.00 -5.62
CA ASP A 176 4.60 14.82 -6.36
C ASP A 176 4.80 13.36 -6.81
N LEU A 177 4.44 12.37 -5.97
CA LEU A 177 4.46 10.94 -6.33
C LEU A 177 3.45 10.63 -7.45
N VAL A 178 2.23 11.17 -7.36
CA VAL A 178 1.19 11.03 -8.38
C VAL A 178 1.63 11.68 -9.70
N ALA A 179 2.19 12.89 -9.65
CA ALA A 179 2.68 13.59 -10.84
C ALA A 179 3.82 12.83 -11.52
N TYR A 180 4.75 12.26 -10.74
CA TYR A 180 5.80 11.39 -11.26
C TYR A 180 5.21 10.16 -11.94
N ALA A 181 4.25 9.48 -11.30
CA ALA A 181 3.59 8.31 -11.86
C ALA A 181 2.89 8.63 -13.19
N LEU A 182 2.20 9.78 -13.28
CA LEU A 182 1.49 10.25 -14.47
C LEU A 182 2.39 10.75 -15.61
N ASN A 183 3.69 11.00 -15.38
CA ASN A 183 4.58 11.47 -16.44
C ASN A 183 4.77 10.38 -17.53
N ASN A 184 5.32 10.78 -18.69
CA ASN A 184 5.49 9.89 -19.85
C ASN A 184 6.71 8.95 -19.78
N GLU A 185 7.44 8.91 -18.66
CA GLU A 185 8.59 8.02 -18.48
C GLU A 185 8.13 6.57 -18.33
N SER A 186 8.88 5.66 -18.97
CA SER A 186 8.63 4.22 -18.94
C SER A 186 8.90 3.62 -17.56
N ALA A 187 8.16 2.54 -17.23
CA ALA A 187 8.39 1.72 -16.05
C ALA A 187 9.04 0.36 -16.37
N ASN A 188 9.52 0.15 -17.60
CA ASN A 188 10.04 -1.15 -18.04
C ASN A 188 11.31 -1.57 -17.28
N ASP A 189 12.15 -0.60 -16.91
CA ASP A 189 13.40 -0.86 -16.18
C ASP A 189 13.19 -0.87 -14.65
N LEU A 190 11.95 -0.63 -14.19
CA LEU A 190 11.63 -0.68 -12.77
C LEU A 190 11.50 -2.14 -12.30
N PRO A 191 11.97 -2.46 -11.08
CA PRO A 191 11.85 -3.79 -10.51
C PRO A 191 10.41 -4.31 -10.54
N ASP A 192 10.30 -5.63 -10.62
CA ASP A 192 9.02 -6.28 -10.39
C ASP A 192 8.61 -6.15 -8.92
N LEU A 193 7.29 -6.13 -8.71
CA LEU A 193 6.70 -6.01 -7.39
C LEU A 193 6.17 -7.36 -6.93
N ASP A 194 6.32 -7.64 -5.65
CA ASP A 194 5.50 -8.64 -4.98
C ASP A 194 4.09 -8.09 -4.77
N PHE A 195 3.10 -8.95 -4.90
CA PHE A 195 1.70 -8.64 -4.61
C PHE A 195 1.06 -9.76 -3.81
N LEU A 196 0.26 -9.41 -2.80
CA LEU A 196 -0.33 -10.37 -1.87
C LEU A 196 -1.86 -10.36 -2.00
N ILE A 197 -2.43 -11.55 -2.19
CA ILE A 197 -3.89 -11.73 -2.34
C ILE A 197 -4.41 -12.51 -1.14
N PRO A 198 -5.33 -11.95 -0.33
CA PRO A 198 -5.87 -12.62 0.85
C PRO A 198 -6.82 -13.78 0.49
N ASN A 199 -7.01 -14.71 1.44
CA ASN A 199 -8.04 -15.77 1.39
C ASN A 199 -9.42 -15.33 1.89
N ASN A 200 -9.59 -14.03 2.21
CA ASN A 200 -10.80 -13.42 2.77
C ASN A 200 -11.00 -12.04 2.12
#